data_AF-A0A7G9WA69-F1
#
_entry.id   AF-A0A7G9WA69-F1
#
_cell.length_a   1.000
_cell.length_b   1.000
_cell.length_c   1.000
_cell.angle_alpha   90.00
_cell.angle_beta   90.00
_cell.angle_gamma   90.00
#
_symmetry.space_group_name_H-M   'P 1'
#
loop_
_entity.id
_entity.type
_entity.pdbx_description
1 polymer ?
#
loop_
_entity_poly.entity_id
_entity_poly.type
_entity_poly.pdbx_seq_one_letter_code
_entity_poly.pdbx_strand_id
1 'polypeptide(L)'
;MKGLTIAQKHKGNIPRPPKKCSGYYHNVRQGESLFIIAKKEKVTLKSLIESNPQITDPDMIFEDQVICIPKSDDKNNKDFCVLPLMPTPEATMATGIAFVKKDTKELLLVASNLPNPSVLFPDANTYTAYLLDEATGNVERFNLEQIDSQWVGQKTNKPLRHYNFVIVAPNISSGSLILGEPIVLEGNLEQCCR
;
A
#
# COMPACT_ATOMS: atom_id res chain seq x y z
N MET A 1 10.58 -4.32 -23.18
CA MET A 1 9.25 -4.00 -22.62
C MET A 1 8.41 -3.46 -23.76
N LYS A 2 7.22 -4.02 -24.02
CA LYS A 2 6.37 -3.61 -25.14
C LYS A 2 5.51 -2.40 -24.79
N GLY A 3 5.09 -1.62 -25.78
CA GLY A 3 4.16 -0.49 -25.60
C GLY A 3 4.79 0.81 -25.11
N LEU A 4 6.11 0.93 -25.24
CA LEU A 4 6.86 2.14 -24.90
C LEU A 4 7.02 3.08 -26.10
N THR A 5 6.88 2.55 -27.32
CA THR A 5 7.04 3.30 -28.56
C THR A 5 5.91 4.30 -28.73
N ILE A 6 6.25 5.54 -29.06
CA ILE A 6 5.27 6.60 -29.32
C ILE A 6 4.49 6.31 -30.60
N ALA A 7 3.27 6.86 -30.66
CA ALA A 7 2.38 6.76 -31.78
C ALA A 7 3.06 7.24 -33.05
N GLN A 8 2.91 6.44 -34.10
CA GLN A 8 3.47 6.70 -35.41
C GLN A 8 2.46 7.49 -36.25
N LYS A 9 2.97 8.31 -37.17
CA LYS A 9 2.10 8.90 -38.20
C LYS A 9 1.50 7.79 -39.06
N HIS A 10 0.19 7.81 -39.27
CA HIS A 10 -0.45 6.84 -40.14
C HIS A 10 -0.11 7.15 -41.62
N LYS A 11 0.35 6.15 -42.37
CA LYS A 11 0.50 6.20 -43.85
C LYS A 11 -0.49 5.28 -44.57
N GLY A 12 -1.43 4.69 -43.83
CA GLY A 12 -2.34 3.65 -44.30
C GLY A 12 -3.58 3.52 -43.43
N ASN A 13 -4.21 2.34 -43.46
CA ASN A 13 -5.47 2.06 -42.77
C ASN A 13 -5.26 1.95 -41.24
N ILE A 14 -5.96 2.80 -40.48
CA ILE A 14 -5.95 2.79 -39.01
C ILE A 14 -6.81 1.61 -38.51
N PRO A 15 -6.33 0.75 -37.60
CA PRO A 15 -7.13 -0.32 -37.03
C PRO A 15 -8.44 0.20 -36.43
N ARG A 16 -9.55 -0.45 -36.76
CA ARG A 16 -10.87 -0.07 -36.22
C ARG A 16 -10.89 -0.31 -34.71
N PRO A 17 -11.56 0.55 -33.93
CA PRO A 17 -11.71 0.34 -32.49
C PRO A 17 -12.43 -0.99 -32.19
N PRO A 18 -12.22 -1.57 -30.99
CA PRO A 18 -12.92 -2.77 -30.58
C PRO A 18 -14.42 -2.46 -30.49
N LYS A 19 -15.28 -3.44 -30.82
CA LYS A 19 -16.75 -3.24 -30.81
C LYS A 19 -17.30 -2.98 -29.41
N LYS A 20 -16.66 -3.53 -28.38
CA LYS A 20 -17.04 -3.41 -26.98
C LYS A 20 -15.93 -2.70 -26.23
N CYS A 21 -16.30 -1.75 -25.38
CA CYS A 21 -15.39 -1.12 -24.46
C CYS A 21 -16.02 -1.07 -23.08
N SER A 22 -15.28 -1.53 -22.05
CA SER A 22 -15.78 -1.54 -20.68
C SER A 22 -15.76 -0.15 -20.03
N GLY A 23 -14.87 0.73 -20.48
CA GLY A 23 -14.78 2.13 -20.10
C GLY A 23 -15.20 3.04 -21.24
N TYR A 24 -14.25 3.77 -21.82
CA TYR A 24 -14.51 4.79 -22.86
C TYR A 24 -13.46 4.74 -23.97
N TYR A 25 -13.76 5.34 -25.13
CA TYR A 25 -12.83 5.39 -26.25
C TYR A 25 -11.91 6.61 -26.17
N HIS A 26 -10.61 6.40 -26.39
CA HIS A 26 -9.58 7.42 -26.44
C HIS A 26 -8.97 7.49 -27.84
N ASN A 27 -8.81 8.72 -28.35
CA ASN A 27 -8.11 8.98 -29.60
C ASN A 27 -6.63 9.22 -29.29
N VAL A 28 -5.77 8.32 -29.77
CA VAL A 28 -4.33 8.39 -29.58
C VAL A 28 -3.78 9.67 -30.20
N ARG A 29 -2.99 10.41 -29.42
CA ARG A 29 -2.39 11.69 -29.82
C ARG A 29 -0.91 11.55 -30.13
N GLN A 30 -0.38 12.51 -30.87
CA GLN A 30 1.06 12.63 -31.11
C GLN A 30 1.83 12.63 -29.78
N GLY A 31 2.89 11.82 -29.71
CA GLY A 31 3.75 11.70 -28.53
C GLY A 31 3.21 10.76 -27.44
N GLU A 32 2.03 10.17 -27.60
CA GLU A 32 1.53 9.14 -26.70
C GLU A 32 2.06 7.75 -27.08
N SER A 33 2.33 6.91 -26.09
CA SER A 33 2.51 5.47 -26.24
C SER A 33 1.44 4.75 -25.41
N LEU A 34 1.22 3.44 -25.62
CA LEU A 34 0.28 2.69 -24.75
C LEU A 34 0.68 2.79 -23.28
N PHE A 35 1.98 2.82 -22.96
CA PHE A 35 2.46 3.02 -21.59
C PHE A 35 2.12 4.41 -21.03
N ILE A 36 2.32 5.48 -21.81
CA ILE A 36 1.99 6.84 -21.39
C ILE A 36 0.47 6.97 -21.16
N ILE A 37 -0.33 6.42 -22.07
CA ILE A 37 -1.80 6.42 -21.96
C ILE A 37 -2.22 5.65 -20.71
N ALA A 38 -1.72 4.42 -20.52
CA ALA A 38 -2.05 3.61 -19.35
C ALA A 38 -1.75 4.35 -18.03
N LYS A 39 -0.58 4.99 -17.94
CA LYS A 39 -0.18 5.78 -16.77
C LYS A 39 -1.10 6.98 -16.53
N LYS A 40 -1.42 7.74 -17.58
CA LYS A 40 -2.29 8.91 -17.50
C LYS A 40 -3.72 8.53 -17.09
N GLU A 41 -4.22 7.44 -17.64
CA GLU A 41 -5.58 6.93 -17.42
C GLU A 41 -5.72 6.02 -16.19
N LYS A 42 -4.64 5.83 -15.42
CA LYS A 42 -4.61 5.00 -14.19
C LYS A 42 -5.19 3.60 -14.43
N VAL A 43 -4.78 2.98 -15.54
CA VAL A 43 -5.03 1.57 -15.87
C VAL A 43 -3.70 0.85 -16.01
N THR A 44 -3.69 -0.47 -15.85
CA THR A 44 -2.46 -1.23 -16.12
C THR A 44 -2.21 -1.30 -17.62
N LEU A 45 -0.94 -1.29 -18.05
CA LEU A 45 -0.60 -1.49 -19.47
C LEU A 45 -1.16 -2.83 -19.99
N LYS A 46 -1.16 -3.86 -19.14
CA LYS A 46 -1.73 -5.18 -19.46
C LYS A 46 -3.23 -5.08 -19.74
N SER A 47 -4.02 -4.48 -18.86
CA SER A 47 -5.48 -4.37 -19.07
C SER A 47 -5.82 -3.48 -20.26
N LEU A 48 -5.00 -2.46 -20.53
CA LEU A 48 -5.12 -1.65 -21.75
C LEU A 48 -4.89 -2.48 -23.01
N ILE A 49 -3.84 -3.31 -23.06
CA ILE A 49 -3.55 -4.19 -24.20
C ILE A 49 -4.68 -5.22 -24.39
N GLU A 50 -5.12 -5.87 -23.31
CA GLU A 50 -6.20 -6.86 -23.35
C GLU A 50 -7.54 -6.26 -23.81
N SER A 51 -7.80 -5.00 -23.48
CA SER A 51 -9.00 -4.27 -23.92
C SER A 51 -8.95 -3.87 -25.41
N ASN A 52 -7.80 -4.00 -26.06
CA ASN A 52 -7.55 -3.59 -27.43
C ASN A 52 -6.98 -4.74 -28.28
N PRO A 53 -7.72 -5.86 -28.46
CA PRO A 53 -7.25 -7.03 -29.19
C PRO A 53 -6.96 -6.77 -30.68
N GLN A 54 -7.41 -5.65 -31.22
CA GLN A 54 -7.06 -5.20 -32.58
C GLN A 54 -5.60 -4.74 -32.70
N ILE A 55 -4.92 -4.45 -31.59
CA ILE A 55 -3.51 -4.05 -31.55
C ILE A 55 -2.67 -5.33 -31.39
N THR A 56 -2.13 -5.84 -32.49
CA THR A 56 -1.33 -7.07 -32.50
C THR A 56 0.09 -6.86 -31.98
N ASP A 57 0.64 -5.65 -32.19
CA ASP A 57 1.91 -5.22 -31.63
C ASP A 57 1.71 -3.96 -30.77
N PRO A 58 1.87 -4.03 -29.44
CA PRO A 58 1.72 -2.89 -28.54
C PRO A 58 2.64 -1.71 -28.85
N ASP A 59 3.75 -1.90 -29.56
CA ASP A 59 4.66 -0.82 -29.99
C ASP A 59 4.26 -0.20 -31.35
N MET A 60 3.19 -0.69 -31.98
CA MET A 60 2.67 -0.19 -33.24
C MET A 60 1.26 0.36 -33.06
N ILE A 61 1.19 1.61 -32.60
CA ILE A 61 -0.04 2.41 -32.57
C ILE A 61 0.12 3.66 -33.43
N PHE A 62 -1.00 4.23 -33.88
CA PHE A 62 -1.01 5.37 -34.78
C PHE A 62 -1.69 6.58 -34.17
N GLU A 63 -1.25 7.78 -34.57
CA GLU A 63 -2.01 9.01 -34.35
C GLU A 63 -3.44 8.86 -34.91
N ASP A 64 -4.43 9.40 -34.19
CA ASP A 64 -5.86 9.29 -34.47
C ASP A 64 -6.46 7.87 -34.38
N GLN A 65 -5.67 6.88 -33.98
CA GLN A 65 -6.20 5.55 -33.67
C GLN A 65 -7.10 5.61 -32.44
N VAL A 66 -8.29 5.02 -32.57
CA VAL A 66 -9.26 4.92 -31.47
C VAL A 66 -9.03 3.62 -30.70
N ILE A 67 -8.77 3.73 -29.40
CA ILE A 67 -8.56 2.60 -28.49
C ILE A 67 -9.55 2.63 -27.34
N CYS A 68 -9.87 1.48 -26.77
CA CYS A 68 -10.68 1.37 -25.56
C CYS A 68 -9.80 1.56 -24.32
N ILE A 69 -10.16 2.51 -23.46
CA ILE A 69 -9.65 2.62 -22.10
C ILE A 69 -10.60 1.85 -21.19
N PRO A 70 -10.15 0.78 -20.51
CA PRO A 70 -11.00 0.06 -19.58
C PRO A 70 -11.37 0.92 -18.36
N LYS A 71 -12.39 0.51 -17.61
CA LYS A 71 -12.60 1.08 -16.27
C LYS A 71 -11.34 0.86 -15.44
N SER A 72 -10.95 1.89 -14.68
CA SER A 72 -9.73 1.86 -13.88
C SER A 72 -9.68 0.62 -12.97
N ASP A 73 -8.51 -0.03 -12.97
CA ASP A 73 -8.17 -1.14 -12.09
C ASP A 73 -7.90 -0.68 -10.63
N ASP A 74 -8.20 0.60 -10.31
CA ASP A 74 -7.99 1.28 -9.02
C ASP A 74 -8.61 0.60 -7.79
N LYS A 75 -9.22 -0.57 -7.95
CA LYS A 75 -9.64 -1.41 -6.83
C LYS A 75 -8.45 -1.87 -5.98
N ASN A 76 -7.26 -2.01 -6.55
CA ASN A 76 -6.13 -2.61 -5.80
C ASN A 76 -5.27 -1.62 -4.99
N ASN A 77 -5.45 -0.30 -5.13
CA ASN A 77 -4.60 0.70 -4.44
C ASN A 77 -5.39 1.68 -3.55
N LYS A 78 -6.71 1.49 -3.38
CA LYS A 78 -7.52 2.29 -2.45
C LYS A 78 -7.93 1.53 -1.20
N ASP A 79 -7.70 0.22 -1.17
CA ASP A 79 -8.18 -0.66 -0.10
C ASP A 79 -7.37 -0.56 1.18
N PHE A 80 -6.17 0.02 1.14
CA PHE A 80 -5.33 0.20 2.31
C PHE A 80 -5.02 1.68 2.57
N CYS A 81 -4.90 2.04 3.83
CA CYS A 81 -4.13 3.17 4.28
C CYS A 81 -2.76 2.66 4.77
N VAL A 82 -1.70 3.37 4.41
CA VAL A 82 -0.32 3.02 4.80
C VAL A 82 0.15 4.09 5.79
N LEU A 83 0.49 3.64 7.00
CA LEU A 83 0.98 4.49 8.08
C LEU A 83 2.45 4.16 8.35
N PRO A 84 3.40 5.05 8.04
CA PRO A 84 4.77 4.88 8.50
C PRO A 84 4.83 5.01 10.03
N LEU A 85 5.62 4.15 10.66
CA LEU A 85 5.96 4.24 12.09
C LEU A 85 7.35 4.85 12.22
N MET A 86 7.44 5.91 13.01
CA MET A 86 8.66 6.66 13.24
C MET A 86 9.48 5.99 14.34
N PRO A 87 10.81 5.86 14.17
CA PRO A 87 11.69 5.38 15.22
C PRO A 87 11.82 6.40 16.35
N THR A 88 12.02 5.88 17.55
CA THR A 88 12.34 6.65 18.76
C THR A 88 13.85 6.64 19.04
N PRO A 89 14.35 7.43 20.02
CA PRO A 89 15.75 7.37 20.44
C PRO A 89 16.24 5.99 20.88
N GLU A 90 15.36 5.14 21.41
CA GLU A 90 15.64 3.78 21.85
C GLU A 90 15.96 2.84 20.68
N ALA A 91 15.53 3.18 19.46
CA ALA A 91 15.70 2.36 18.27
C ALA A 91 15.84 3.20 16.99
N THR A 92 16.84 4.08 16.94
CA THR A 92 17.05 5.04 15.83
C THR A 92 17.17 4.42 14.44
N MET A 93 17.55 3.15 14.33
CA MET A 93 17.67 2.41 13.08
C MET A 93 16.40 1.62 12.70
N ALA A 94 15.41 1.59 13.58
CA ALA A 94 14.17 0.85 13.35
C ALA A 94 13.35 1.48 12.22
N THR A 95 12.62 0.64 11.51
CA THR A 95 11.64 1.05 10.51
C THR A 95 10.37 0.26 10.74
N GLY A 96 9.21 0.92 10.66
CA GLY A 96 7.93 0.24 10.74
C GLY A 96 6.92 0.83 9.76
N ILE A 97 6.01 -0.02 9.30
CA ILE A 97 4.86 0.36 8.49
C ILE A 97 3.65 -0.41 9.01
N ALA A 98 2.53 0.29 9.19
CA ALA A 98 1.23 -0.33 9.40
C ALA A 98 0.37 -0.17 8.14
N PHE A 99 -0.13 -1.30 7.64
CA PHE A 99 -1.14 -1.36 6.58
C PHE A 99 -2.50 -1.52 7.23
N VAL A 100 -3.36 -0.53 7.05
CA VAL A 100 -4.73 -0.51 7.58
C VAL A 100 -5.70 -0.71 6.44
N LYS A 101 -6.38 -1.84 6.39
CA LYS A 101 -7.40 -2.10 5.38
C LYS A 101 -8.62 -1.19 5.64
N LYS A 102 -9.10 -0.46 4.64
CA LYS A 102 -10.11 0.59 4.84
C LYS A 102 -11.50 0.04 5.14
N ASP A 103 -11.86 -1.12 4.59
CA ASP A 103 -13.16 -1.78 4.74
C ASP A 103 -13.27 -2.52 6.09
N THR A 104 -12.32 -3.41 6.39
CA THR A 104 -12.33 -4.24 7.60
C THR A 104 -11.71 -3.55 8.80
N LYS A 105 -10.89 -2.51 8.56
CA LYS A 105 -10.01 -1.92 9.58
C LYS A 105 -9.09 -2.97 10.19
N GLU A 106 -8.69 -3.98 9.42
CA GLU A 106 -7.58 -4.87 9.79
C GLU A 106 -6.28 -4.08 9.73
N LEU A 107 -5.45 -4.26 10.76
CA LEU A 107 -4.11 -3.68 10.81
C LEU A 107 -3.08 -4.79 10.67
N LEU A 108 -2.17 -4.65 9.70
CA LEU A 108 -0.94 -5.44 9.58
C LEU A 108 0.24 -4.52 9.86
N LEU A 109 1.01 -4.82 10.90
CA LEU A 109 2.23 -4.10 11.24
C LEU A 109 3.43 -4.94 10.79
N VAL A 110 4.36 -4.30 10.07
CA VAL A 110 5.64 -4.87 9.71
C VAL A 110 6.73 -3.92 10.18
N ALA A 111 7.71 -4.44 10.90
CA ALA A 111 8.83 -3.69 11.41
C ALA A 111 10.16 -4.42 11.14
N SER A 112 11.24 -3.67 11.02
CA SER A 112 12.58 -4.19 10.71
C SER A 112 13.64 -3.37 11.41
N ASN A 113 14.83 -3.96 11.59
CA ASN A 113 15.97 -3.35 12.28
C ASN A 113 15.66 -2.93 13.74
N LEU A 114 14.74 -3.64 14.39
CA LEU A 114 14.49 -3.46 15.82
C LEU A 114 15.66 -4.10 16.59
N PRO A 115 16.09 -3.49 17.71
CA PRO A 115 17.03 -4.13 18.63
C PRO A 115 16.55 -5.52 19.08
N ASN A 116 17.44 -6.32 19.65
CA ASN A 116 16.97 -7.51 20.36
C ASN A 116 16.15 -7.04 21.59
N PRO A 117 14.91 -7.54 21.83
CA PRO A 117 14.06 -7.08 22.93
C PRO A 117 14.75 -7.10 24.30
N SER A 118 15.58 -8.12 24.55
CA SER A 118 16.31 -8.30 25.82
C SER A 118 17.35 -7.21 26.11
N VAL A 119 17.84 -6.50 25.08
CA VAL A 119 18.76 -5.36 25.23
C VAL A 119 18.04 -4.14 25.80
N LEU A 120 16.75 -4.00 25.47
CA LEU A 120 15.92 -2.90 25.93
C LEU A 120 15.25 -3.21 27.27
N PHE A 121 14.87 -4.48 27.47
CA PHE A 121 14.25 -4.95 28.70
C PHE A 121 14.64 -6.42 28.95
N PRO A 122 15.40 -6.75 30.01
CA PRO A 122 16.02 -8.08 30.18
C PRO A 122 15.06 -9.28 30.08
N ASP A 123 13.81 -9.13 30.53
CA ASP A 123 12.82 -10.22 30.52
C ASP A 123 12.00 -10.30 29.21
N ALA A 124 12.26 -9.42 28.25
CA ALA A 124 11.52 -9.36 26.99
C ALA A 124 12.15 -10.25 25.93
N ASN A 125 11.29 -11.05 25.27
CA ASN A 125 11.69 -11.96 24.19
C ASN A 125 11.01 -11.65 22.85
N THR A 126 9.96 -10.82 22.85
CA THR A 126 9.22 -10.41 21.66
C THR A 126 8.90 -8.92 21.74
N TYR A 127 8.27 -8.39 20.69
CA TYR A 127 7.68 -7.05 20.71
C TYR A 127 6.15 -7.14 20.77
N THR A 128 5.53 -6.11 21.32
CA THR A 128 4.08 -5.92 21.34
C THR A 128 3.75 -4.59 20.70
N ALA A 129 2.74 -4.59 19.84
CA ALA A 129 2.13 -3.38 19.34
C ALA A 129 0.92 -3.02 20.20
N TYR A 130 0.84 -1.76 20.60
CA TYR A 130 -0.23 -1.21 21.42
C TYR A 130 -0.97 -0.14 20.63
N LEU A 131 -2.30 -0.25 20.60
CA LEU A 131 -3.21 0.72 20.02
C LEU A 131 -3.80 1.53 21.18
N LEU A 132 -3.64 2.86 21.14
CA LEU A 132 -3.98 3.77 22.23
C LEU A 132 -5.09 4.72 21.80
N ASP A 133 -6.12 4.83 22.65
CA ASP A 133 -7.12 5.89 22.61
C ASP A 133 -6.75 6.92 23.69
N GLU A 134 -6.30 8.10 23.28
CA GLU A 134 -5.86 9.13 24.21
C GLU A 134 -7.03 9.74 25.00
N ALA A 135 -8.23 9.79 24.39
CA ALA A 135 -9.40 10.40 25.00
C ALA A 135 -9.99 9.53 26.11
N THR A 136 -9.97 8.21 25.94
CA THR A 136 -10.56 7.27 26.90
C THR A 136 -9.54 6.51 27.75
N GLY A 137 -8.27 6.51 27.35
CA GLY A 137 -7.23 5.67 27.95
C GLY A 137 -7.35 4.19 27.58
N ASN A 138 -8.22 3.84 26.62
CA ASN A 138 -8.37 2.47 26.18
C ASN A 138 -7.12 1.99 25.44
N VAL A 139 -6.68 0.78 25.79
CA VAL A 139 -5.51 0.14 25.18
C VAL A 139 -5.91 -1.21 24.61
N GLU A 140 -5.55 -1.44 23.35
CA GLU A 140 -5.54 -2.77 22.74
C GLU A 140 -4.13 -3.17 22.37
N ARG A 141 -3.87 -4.47 22.28
CA ARG A 141 -2.55 -4.97 21.92
C ARG A 141 -2.60 -6.23 21.07
N PHE A 142 -1.49 -6.48 20.40
CA PHE A 142 -1.19 -7.73 19.71
C PHE A 142 0.33 -7.94 19.67
N ASN A 143 0.76 -9.19 19.82
CA ASN A 143 2.17 -9.55 19.79
C ASN A 143 2.69 -9.49 18.35
N LEU A 144 3.98 -9.16 18.22
CA LEU A 144 4.72 -9.31 16.97
C LEU A 144 5.51 -10.61 17.01
N GLU A 145 5.42 -11.36 15.92
CA GLU A 145 6.19 -12.57 15.68
C GLU A 145 7.34 -12.25 14.72
N GLN A 146 8.47 -12.92 14.92
CA GLN A 146 9.61 -12.76 14.03
C GLN A 146 9.47 -13.71 12.84
N ILE A 147 9.42 -13.14 11.63
CA ILE A 147 9.39 -13.86 10.36
C ILE A 147 10.61 -13.38 9.57
N ASP A 148 11.60 -14.27 9.39
CA ASP A 148 12.93 -13.94 8.88
C ASP A 148 13.58 -12.76 9.64
N SER A 149 13.84 -11.65 8.96
CA SER A 149 14.44 -10.44 9.54
C SER A 149 13.40 -9.37 9.92
N GLN A 150 12.11 -9.73 9.94
CA GLN A 150 11.00 -8.80 10.17
C GLN A 150 10.19 -9.19 11.40
N TRP A 151 9.69 -8.18 12.10
CA TRP A 151 8.68 -8.33 13.15
C TRP A 151 7.32 -8.03 12.55
N VAL A 152 6.41 -9.01 12.60
CA VAL A 152 5.11 -8.95 11.94
C VAL A 152 4.02 -9.23 12.96
N GLY A 153 2.96 -8.43 12.94
CA GLY A 153 1.78 -8.69 13.75
C GLY A 153 0.52 -8.15 13.09
N GLN A 154 -0.60 -8.78 13.39
CA GLN A 154 -1.88 -8.41 12.81
C GLN A 154 -2.98 -8.27 13.86
N LYS A 155 -3.92 -7.37 13.62
CA LYS A 155 -5.15 -7.22 14.40
C LYS A 155 -6.36 -7.28 13.48
N THR A 156 -7.21 -8.29 13.70
CA THR A 156 -8.33 -8.62 12.80
C THR A 156 -9.73 -8.41 13.39
N ASN A 157 -9.86 -8.21 14.70
CA ASN A 157 -11.15 -8.42 15.40
C ASN A 157 -11.78 -7.19 16.07
N LYS A 158 -11.32 -5.95 15.85
CA LYS A 158 -11.96 -4.75 16.43
C LYS A 158 -11.86 -3.53 15.50
N PRO A 159 -12.89 -2.66 15.45
CA PRO A 159 -12.79 -1.44 14.67
C PRO A 159 -11.69 -0.55 15.26
N LEU A 160 -10.65 -0.27 14.48
CA LEU A 160 -9.57 0.65 14.84
C LEU A 160 -10.02 2.11 15.05
N ARG A 161 -11.31 2.40 14.82
CA ARG A 161 -11.89 3.76 14.79
C ARG A 161 -11.79 4.52 16.11
N HIS A 162 -11.44 3.84 17.19
CA HIS A 162 -11.31 4.43 18.52
C HIS A 162 -9.86 4.65 18.95
N TYR A 163 -8.86 4.28 18.14
CA TYR A 163 -7.45 4.42 18.50
C TYR A 163 -6.78 5.53 17.69
N ASN A 164 -6.07 6.42 18.38
CA ASN A 164 -5.36 7.55 17.80
C ASN A 164 -3.90 7.20 17.47
N PHE A 165 -3.29 6.30 18.26
CA PHE A 165 -1.87 5.97 18.13
C PHE A 165 -1.64 4.46 18.10
N VAL A 166 -0.56 4.08 17.42
CA VAL A 166 0.08 2.78 17.53
C VAL A 166 1.51 2.98 18.01
N ILE A 167 1.91 2.23 19.01
CA ILE A 167 3.30 2.19 19.48
C ILE A 167 3.79 0.74 19.57
N VAL A 168 5.09 0.54 19.40
CA VAL A 168 5.73 -0.78 19.54
C VAL A 168 6.71 -0.70 20.70
N ALA A 169 6.64 -1.67 21.61
CA ALA A 169 7.53 -1.78 22.77
C ALA A 169 7.85 -3.27 23.05
N PRO A 170 8.97 -3.59 23.74
CA PRO A 170 9.28 -4.95 24.14
C PRO A 170 8.15 -5.58 24.96
N ASN A 171 7.87 -6.85 24.71
CA ASN A 171 6.81 -7.59 25.39
C ASN A 171 7.27 -8.00 26.79
N ILE A 172 6.61 -7.48 27.82
CA ILE A 172 6.89 -7.80 29.22
C ILE A 172 5.78 -8.63 29.84
N SER A 173 6.11 -9.44 30.84
CA SER A 173 5.22 -10.43 31.47
C SER A 173 3.95 -9.82 32.09
N SER A 174 4.02 -8.56 32.54
CA SER A 174 2.86 -7.83 33.09
C SER A 174 1.85 -7.41 32.01
N GLY A 175 2.30 -7.31 30.75
CA GLY A 175 1.47 -7.02 29.60
C GLY A 175 0.82 -5.62 29.56
N SER A 176 1.15 -4.75 30.51
CA SER A 176 0.70 -3.36 30.53
C SER A 176 1.91 -2.48 30.28
N LEU A 177 1.79 -1.47 29.40
CA LEU A 177 2.79 -0.41 29.28
C LEU A 177 2.92 0.29 30.62
N ILE A 178 4.00 0.00 31.34
CA ILE A 178 4.38 0.71 32.55
C ILE A 178 5.01 2.04 32.13
N LEU A 179 4.72 3.10 32.89
CA LEU A 179 5.37 4.40 32.73
C LEU A 179 6.90 4.21 32.73
N GLY A 180 7.55 4.45 31.59
CA GLY A 180 9.00 4.28 31.42
C GLY A 180 9.46 3.09 30.57
N GLU A 181 8.56 2.30 30.00
CA GLU A 181 8.96 1.28 29.01
C GLU A 181 9.56 1.90 27.74
N PRO A 182 10.61 1.29 27.17
CA PRO A 182 11.22 1.77 25.94
C PRO A 182 10.26 1.56 24.76
N ILE A 183 9.73 2.64 24.23
CA ILE A 183 9.01 2.65 22.95
C ILE A 183 10.07 2.63 21.85
N VAL A 184 9.89 1.81 20.80
CA VAL A 184 10.85 1.70 19.68
C VAL A 184 10.30 2.27 18.37
N LEU A 185 8.98 2.27 18.21
CA LEU A 185 8.29 2.82 17.04
C LEU A 185 6.97 3.46 17.47
N GLU A 186 6.59 4.55 16.81
CA GLU A 186 5.33 5.25 17.04
C GLU A 186 4.65 5.67 15.72
N GLY A 187 3.31 5.69 15.69
CA GLY A 187 2.56 6.13 14.52
C GLY A 187 1.19 6.68 14.88
N ASN A 188 0.75 7.67 14.11
CA ASN A 188 -0.55 8.33 14.28
C ASN A 188 -1.61 7.70 13.36
N LEU A 189 -2.52 6.92 13.95
CA LEU A 189 -3.60 6.20 13.25
C LEU A 189 -4.68 7.13 12.69
N GLU A 190 -4.80 8.37 13.17
CA GLU A 190 -5.78 9.33 12.65
C GLU A 190 -5.53 9.66 11.18
N GLN A 191 -4.30 9.49 10.69
CA GLN A 191 -3.96 9.64 9.28
C GLN A 191 -4.73 8.64 8.39
N CYS A 192 -5.19 7.52 8.96
CA CYS A 192 -5.87 6.43 8.27
C CYS A 192 -7.36 6.28 8.58
N CYS A 193 -7.83 6.89 9.66
CA CYS A 193 -9.17 6.69 10.21
C CYS A 193 -10.10 7.91 10.13
N ARG A 194 -9.72 8.98 9.40
CA ARG A 194 -10.60 10.11 9.07
C ARG A 194 -11.58 9.80 7.93
#